data_AF-A0A3D1IQD0-F1
#
_entry.id   AF-A0A3D1IQD0-F1
#
_cell.length_a   1.000
_cell.length_b   1.000
_cell.length_c   1.000
_cell.angle_alpha   90.00
_cell.angle_beta   90.00
_cell.angle_gamma   90.00
#
_symmetry.space_group_name_H-M   'P 1'
#
loop_
_entity.id
_entity.type
_entity.pdbx_description
1 polymer ?
#
loop_
_entity_poly.entity_id
_entity_poly.type
_entity_poly.pdbx_seq_one_letter_code
_entity_poly.pdbx_strand_id
1 'polypeptide(L)'
;LYLFNPWSNGERVFATATTGTATFRRLAALAKTNNKLAARLDLYKHRVPEELYDVVKDPDCLHNLIDSPQHLAELKQLRATLDAELVKSKDPMLEAFRKREDREFVEAYVQQLEREAGERKRNKPPRNKPNKSKPKKRNP
;
A
#
# COMPACT_ATOMS: atom_id res chain seq x y z
N LEU A 1 -14.96 6.79 0.56
CA LEU A 1 -13.82 5.99 0.03
C LEU A 1 -13.40 4.99 1.09
N TYR A 2 -13.31 3.71 0.74
CA TYR A 2 -12.84 2.66 1.64
C TYR A 2 -11.61 2.00 1.03
N LEU A 3 -10.57 1.78 1.85
CA LEU A 3 -9.34 1.11 1.45
C LEU A 3 -9.07 -0.07 2.40
N PHE A 4 -8.63 -1.18 1.81
CA PHE A 4 -8.13 -2.34 2.52
C PHE A 4 -6.64 -2.50 2.20
N ASN A 5 -5.79 -2.39 3.21
CA ASN A 5 -4.34 -2.51 3.13
C ASN A 5 -3.90 -3.81 3.81
N PRO A 6 -4.03 -4.99 3.17
CA PRO A 6 -3.71 -6.28 3.81
C PRO A 6 -2.25 -6.37 4.26
N TRP A 7 -1.35 -5.63 3.60
CA TRP A 7 0.07 -5.56 3.93
C TRP A 7 0.38 -4.68 5.15
N SER A 8 -0.54 -3.81 5.58
CA SER A 8 -0.25 -2.94 6.71
C SER A 8 -0.37 -3.72 8.02
N ASN A 9 0.72 -3.77 8.79
CA ASN A 9 0.78 -4.37 10.12
C ASN A 9 1.24 -3.35 11.18
N GLY A 10 1.29 -2.06 10.82
CA GLY A 10 1.81 -0.99 11.67
C GLY A 10 3.35 -0.85 11.68
N GLU A 11 4.09 -1.83 11.15
CA GLU A 11 5.56 -1.84 11.15
C GLU A 11 6.16 -1.82 9.74
N ARG A 12 5.49 -2.49 8.78
CA ARG A 12 5.91 -2.61 7.38
C ARG A 12 5.90 -1.22 6.74
N VAL A 13 7.05 -0.78 6.25
CA VAL A 13 7.19 0.50 5.56
C VAL A 13 6.77 0.37 4.10
N PHE A 14 5.86 1.22 3.66
CA PHE A 14 5.36 1.28 2.31
C PHE A 14 6.46 1.67 1.31
N ALA A 15 6.86 0.70 0.48
CA ALA A 15 7.88 0.89 -0.55
C ALA A 15 7.27 1.55 -1.80
N THR A 16 7.27 2.89 -1.82
CA THR A 16 6.74 3.68 -2.94
C THR A 16 7.80 4.58 -3.59
N ALA A 17 7.68 4.78 -4.91
CA ALA A 17 8.57 5.64 -5.72
C ALA A 17 8.60 7.11 -5.24
N THR A 18 7.55 7.55 -4.56
CA THR A 18 7.38 8.92 -4.06
C THR A 18 8.30 9.26 -2.87
N THR A 19 8.85 8.24 -2.17
CA THR A 19 9.80 8.44 -1.06
C THR A 19 11.11 9.12 -1.52
N GLY A 20 11.47 8.99 -2.79
CA GLY A 20 12.67 9.62 -3.39
C GLY A 20 12.50 11.10 -3.78
N THR A 21 11.33 11.70 -3.57
CA THR A 21 11.03 13.07 -4.05
C THR A 21 11.54 14.15 -3.10
N ALA A 22 11.74 15.37 -3.63
CA ALA A 22 12.12 16.53 -2.82
C ALA A 22 11.05 16.88 -1.78
N THR A 23 9.77 16.75 -2.15
CA THR A 23 8.62 16.98 -1.27
C THR A 23 8.62 16.02 -0.08
N PHE A 24 8.85 14.72 -0.32
CA PHE A 24 8.93 13.75 0.76
C PHE A 24 10.10 14.04 1.72
N ARG A 25 11.28 14.37 1.19
CA ARG A 25 12.43 14.78 2.03
C ARG A 25 12.11 16.02 2.87
N ARG A 26 11.39 16.99 2.31
CA ARG A 26 10.98 18.19 3.05
C ARG A 26 9.99 17.86 4.16
N LEU A 27 8.98 17.02 3.88
CA LEU A 27 8.05 16.52 4.89
C LEU A 27 8.80 15.82 6.03
N ALA A 28 9.74 14.92 5.71
CA ALA A 28 10.55 14.22 6.70
C ALA A 28 11.42 15.14 7.55
N ALA A 29 11.96 16.22 6.97
CA ALA A 29 12.71 17.22 7.72
C ALA A 29 11.81 18.01 8.69
N LEU A 30 10.62 18.43 8.23
CA LEU A 30 9.67 19.20 9.04
C LEU A 30 9.02 18.35 10.14
N ALA A 31 8.81 17.06 9.89
CA ALA A 31 8.27 16.11 10.86
C ALA A 31 9.12 16.00 12.14
N LYS A 32 10.42 16.33 12.08
CA LYS A 32 11.31 16.30 13.24
C LYS A 32 10.93 17.32 14.33
N THR A 33 10.26 18.41 13.95
CA THR A 33 9.92 19.52 14.86
C THR A 33 8.41 19.81 14.89
N ASN A 34 7.62 19.15 14.04
CA ASN A 34 6.18 19.34 13.96
C ASN A 34 5.44 18.01 14.13
N ASN A 35 4.79 17.84 15.29
CA ASN A 35 4.08 16.62 15.66
C ASN A 35 2.94 16.26 14.68
N LYS A 36 2.26 17.25 14.09
CA LYS A 36 1.19 16.98 13.10
C LYS A 36 1.78 16.37 11.82
N LEU A 37 2.92 16.89 11.38
CA LEU A 37 3.62 16.36 10.21
C LEU A 37 4.28 15.01 10.50
N ALA A 38 4.75 14.80 11.73
CA ALA A 38 5.24 13.49 12.18
C ALA A 38 4.14 12.43 12.10
N ALA A 39 2.95 12.71 12.65
CA ALA A 39 1.82 11.79 12.58
C ALA A 39 1.39 11.51 11.13
N ARG A 40 1.36 12.54 10.27
CA ARG A 40 1.04 12.35 8.85
C ARG A 40 2.09 11.53 8.11
N LEU A 41 3.38 11.73 8.41
CA LEU A 41 4.46 10.95 7.82
C LEU A 41 4.44 9.49 8.29
N ASP A 42 4.09 9.26 9.54
CA ASP A 42 3.97 7.91 10.10
C ASP A 42 2.84 7.13 9.43
N LEU A 43 1.63 7.72 9.36
CA LEU A 43 0.50 7.13 8.64
C LEU A 43 0.85 6.90 7.16
N TYR A 44 1.60 7.80 6.52
CA TYR A 44 2.02 7.62 5.14
C TYR A 44 2.95 6.41 4.95
N LYS A 45 3.82 6.13 5.93
CA LYS A 45 4.79 5.03 5.88
C LYS A 45 4.17 3.69 6.21
N HIS A 46 3.39 3.61 7.29
CA HIS A 46 2.93 2.33 7.83
C HIS A 46 1.49 2.02 7.42
N ARG A 47 0.71 3.06 7.12
CA ARG A 47 -0.75 2.98 6.89
C ARG A 47 -1.44 2.25 8.03
N VAL A 48 -2.73 1.97 7.85
CA VAL A 48 -3.46 1.07 8.72
C VAL A 48 -4.19 0.03 7.88
N PRO A 49 -4.58 -1.13 8.43
CA PRO A 49 -5.16 -2.21 7.64
C PRO A 49 -6.47 -1.83 6.93
N GLU A 50 -7.26 -0.93 7.53
CA GLU A 50 -8.50 -0.44 6.96
C GLU A 50 -8.63 1.08 7.12
N GLU A 51 -9.00 1.75 6.04
CA GLU A 51 -9.19 3.20 6.01
C GLU A 51 -10.56 3.54 5.42
N LEU A 52 -11.27 4.48 6.04
CA LEU A 52 -12.55 5.00 5.57
C LEU A 52 -12.49 6.54 5.56
N TYR A 53 -12.82 7.15 4.43
CA TYR A 53 -12.80 8.61 4.26
C TYR A 53 -14.07 9.12 3.60
N ASP A 54 -14.61 10.22 4.12
CA ASP A 54 -15.61 11.03 3.44
C ASP A 54 -14.89 12.02 2.53
N VAL A 55 -14.65 11.65 1.28
CA VAL A 55 -13.90 12.46 0.30
C VAL A 55 -14.63 13.73 -0.12
N VAL A 56 -15.94 13.84 0.15
CA VAL A 56 -16.71 15.06 -0.15
C VAL A 56 -16.40 16.11 0.91
N LYS A 57 -16.35 15.72 2.19
CA LYS A 57 -16.03 16.63 3.31
C LYS A 57 -14.54 16.78 3.58
N ASP A 58 -13.76 15.72 3.34
CA ASP A 58 -12.31 15.63 3.57
C ASP A 58 -11.61 15.11 2.30
N PRO A 59 -11.44 15.97 1.28
CA PRO A 59 -10.84 15.57 0.00
C PRO A 59 -9.38 15.10 0.14
N ASP A 60 -8.69 15.54 1.20
CA ASP A 60 -7.29 15.21 1.47
C ASP A 60 -7.10 13.92 2.29
N CYS A 61 -8.20 13.27 2.68
CA CYS A 61 -8.22 12.03 3.47
C CYS A 61 -7.32 12.16 4.72
N LEU A 62 -7.54 13.21 5.50
CA LEU A 62 -6.83 13.51 6.73
C LEU A 62 -7.41 12.77 7.93
N HIS A 63 -8.70 12.44 7.91
CA HIS A 63 -9.44 11.86 9.04
C HIS A 63 -9.97 10.47 8.70
N ASN A 64 -9.33 9.43 9.25
CA ASN A 64 -9.82 8.06 9.09
C ASN A 64 -11.06 7.84 9.96
N LEU A 65 -12.18 7.51 9.32
CA LEU A 65 -13.49 7.30 9.92
C LEU A 65 -13.80 5.82 10.20
N ILE A 66 -12.81 4.93 10.10
CA ILE A 66 -13.02 3.48 10.21
C ILE A 66 -13.69 3.07 11.54
N ASP A 67 -13.37 3.78 12.63
CA ASP A 67 -13.93 3.54 13.97
C ASP A 67 -15.14 4.42 14.29
N SER A 68 -15.64 5.21 13.33
CA SER A 68 -16.76 6.12 13.55
C SER A 68 -18.09 5.34 13.60
N PRO A 69 -18.84 5.40 14.73
CA PRO A 69 -20.13 4.72 14.84
C PRO A 69 -21.17 5.21 13.81
N GLN A 70 -21.07 6.48 13.41
CA GLN A 70 -21.99 7.13 12.47
C GLN A 70 -21.86 6.55 11.05
N HIS A 71 -20.70 6.02 10.68
CA HIS A 71 -20.40 5.55 9.32
C HIS A 71 -20.45 4.02 9.20
N LEU A 72 -20.91 3.29 10.23
CA LEU A 72 -20.93 1.83 10.24
C LEU A 72 -21.80 1.23 9.12
N ALA A 73 -22.93 1.88 8.79
CA ALA A 73 -23.80 1.42 7.72
C ALA A 73 -23.11 1.52 6.36
N GLU A 74 -22.46 2.65 6.08
CA GLU A 74 -21.72 2.90 4.84
C GLU A 74 -20.48 1.99 4.75
N LEU A 75 -19.77 1.79 5.86
CA LEU A 75 -18.65 0.86 5.93
C LEU A 75 -19.07 -0.57 5.56
N LYS A 76 -20.20 -1.06 6.09
CA LYS A 76 -20.75 -2.38 5.74
C LYS A 76 -21.06 -2.48 4.24
N GLN A 77 -21.70 -1.45 3.67
CA GLN A 77 -21.99 -1.40 2.23
C GLN A 77 -20.71 -1.43 1.40
N LEU A 78 -19.72 -0.59 1.71
CA LEU A 78 -18.46 -0.53 0.98
C LEU A 78 -17.64 -1.82 1.09
N ARG A 79 -17.65 -2.48 2.25
CA ARG A 79 -17.04 -3.80 2.42
C ARG A 79 -17.72 -4.86 1.56
N ALA A 80 -19.05 -4.86 1.48
CA ALA A 80 -19.80 -5.79 0.62
C ALA A 80 -19.50 -5.55 -0.87
N THR A 81 -19.44 -4.28 -1.29
CA THR A 81 -19.04 -3.91 -2.66
C THR A 81 -17.64 -4.40 -2.98
N LEU A 82 -16.67 -4.21 -2.06
CA LEU A 82 -15.31 -4.70 -2.28
C LEU A 82 -15.25 -6.24 -2.33
N ASP A 83 -15.97 -6.96 -1.46
CA ASP A 83 -16.04 -8.43 -1.52
C ASP A 83 -16.53 -8.91 -2.90
N ALA A 84 -17.61 -8.31 -3.40
CA ALA A 84 -18.20 -8.66 -4.68
C ALA A 84 -17.23 -8.44 -5.85
N GLU A 85 -16.50 -7.31 -5.85
CA GLU A 85 -15.49 -7.04 -6.87
C GLU A 85 -14.29 -7.99 -6.76
N LEU A 86 -13.82 -8.33 -5.56
CA LEU A 86 -12.74 -9.31 -5.35
C LEU A 86 -13.14 -10.72 -5.82
N VAL A 87 -14.40 -11.13 -5.59
CA VAL A 87 -14.95 -12.39 -6.11
C VAL A 87 -14.96 -12.39 -7.63
N LYS A 88 -15.49 -11.32 -8.22
CA LYS A 88 -15.62 -11.16 -9.68
C LYS A 88 -14.26 -11.14 -10.38
N SER A 89 -13.26 -10.50 -9.81
CA SER A 89 -11.89 -10.46 -10.35
C SER A 89 -11.08 -11.73 -10.03
N LYS A 90 -11.60 -12.62 -9.18
CA LYS A 90 -10.87 -13.78 -8.62
C LYS A 90 -9.57 -13.33 -7.93
N ASP A 91 -9.66 -12.27 -7.16
CA ASP A 91 -8.49 -11.69 -6.50
C ASP A 91 -7.95 -12.65 -5.43
N PRO A 92 -6.63 -12.92 -5.40
CA PRO A 92 -6.02 -13.71 -4.33
C PRO A 92 -6.25 -13.10 -2.94
N MET A 93 -6.45 -11.79 -2.83
CA MET A 93 -6.70 -11.10 -1.55
C MET A 93 -8.07 -11.39 -0.95
N LEU A 94 -8.98 -12.08 -1.66
CA LEU A 94 -10.33 -12.33 -1.18
C LEU A 94 -10.37 -13.03 0.19
N GLU A 95 -9.52 -14.04 0.40
CA GLU A 95 -9.51 -14.76 1.67
C GLU A 95 -9.00 -13.89 2.82
N ALA A 96 -7.91 -13.14 2.61
CA ALA A 96 -7.41 -12.16 3.57
C ALA A 96 -8.44 -11.07 3.88
N PHE A 97 -9.21 -10.64 2.88
CA PHE A 97 -10.27 -9.63 3.06
C PHE A 97 -11.44 -10.15 3.91
N ARG A 98 -11.87 -11.40 3.69
CA ARG A 98 -12.95 -12.02 4.47
C ARG A 98 -12.55 -12.28 5.91
N LYS A 99 -11.27 -12.60 6.14
CA LYS A 99 -10.66 -12.81 7.46
C LYS A 99 -9.92 -11.57 7.99
N ARG A 100 -10.27 -10.37 7.52
CA ARG A 100 -9.58 -9.11 7.84
C ARG A 100 -9.47 -8.77 9.34
N GLU A 101 -10.34 -9.34 10.17
CA GLU A 101 -10.31 -9.16 11.63
C GLU A 101 -9.27 -10.07 12.31
N ASP A 102 -8.87 -11.16 11.65
CA ASP A 102 -7.80 -12.05 12.08
C ASP A 102 -6.45 -11.55 11.53
N ARG A 103 -5.76 -10.76 12.36
CA ARG A 103 -4.50 -10.11 11.98
C ARG A 103 -3.37 -11.12 11.75
N GLU A 104 -3.34 -12.20 12.51
CA GLU A 104 -2.31 -13.23 12.37
C GLU A 104 -2.48 -13.98 11.05
N PHE A 105 -3.72 -14.32 10.70
CA PHE A 105 -4.02 -14.94 9.41
C PHE A 105 -3.63 -14.03 8.24
N VAL A 106 -4.05 -12.75 8.27
CA VAL A 106 -3.76 -11.81 7.18
C VAL A 106 -2.25 -11.63 6.99
N GLU A 107 -1.49 -11.47 8.07
CA GLU A 107 -0.03 -11.32 7.98
C GLU A 107 0.64 -12.59 7.45
N ALA A 108 0.24 -13.77 7.94
CA ALA A 108 0.77 -15.04 7.44
C ALA A 108 0.49 -15.22 5.93
N TYR A 109 -0.71 -14.83 5.49
CA TYR A 109 -1.12 -14.87 4.10
C TYR A 109 -0.27 -13.93 3.22
N VAL A 110 -0.07 -12.68 3.66
CA VAL A 110 0.78 -11.72 2.94
C VAL A 110 2.23 -12.20 2.87
N GLN A 111 2.80 -12.71 3.96
CA GLN A 111 4.16 -13.24 3.96
C GLN A 111 4.32 -14.43 3.01
N GLN A 112 3.31 -15.31 2.92
CA GLN A 112 3.32 -16.40 1.95
C GLN A 112 3.44 -15.87 0.52
N LEU A 113 2.62 -14.88 0.16
CA LEU A 113 2.66 -14.29 -1.18
C LEU A 113 3.96 -13.54 -1.47
N GLU A 114 4.54 -12.87 -0.46
CA GLU A 114 5.85 -12.24 -0.58
C GLU A 114 6.95 -13.29 -0.84
N ARG A 115 6.92 -14.44 -0.15
CA ARG A 115 7.84 -15.57 -0.39
C ARG A 115 7.69 -16.11 -1.81
N GLU A 116 6.47 -16.42 -2.24
CA GLU A 116 6.19 -16.92 -3.59
C GLU A 116 6.63 -15.92 -4.67
N ALA A 117 6.43 -14.62 -4.45
CA ALA A 117 6.92 -13.58 -5.34
C ALA A 117 8.46 -13.51 -5.36
N GLY A 118 9.11 -13.67 -4.21
CA GLY A 118 10.56 -13.74 -4.07
C GLY A 118 11.17 -14.94 -4.82
N GLU A 119 10.56 -16.12 -4.70
CA GLU A 119 10.97 -17.34 -5.41
C GLU A 119 10.82 -17.18 -6.92
N ARG A 120 9.68 -16.65 -7.40
CA ARG A 120 9.50 -16.33 -8.82
C ARG A 120 10.56 -15.36 -9.35
N LYS A 121 11.02 -14.42 -8.53
CA LYS A 121 12.09 -13.48 -8.90
C LYS A 121 13.46 -14.16 -8.94
N ARG A 122 13.75 -15.07 -8.00
CA ARG A 122 15.01 -15.85 -7.97
C ARG A 122 15.12 -16.83 -9.14
N ASN A 123 14.01 -17.45 -9.52
CA ASN A 123 13.96 -18.43 -10.60
C ASN A 123 13.87 -17.80 -12.01
N LYS A 124 13.83 -16.46 -12.11
CA LYS A 124 13.87 -15.78 -13.41
C LYS A 124 15.29 -15.81 -13.99
N PRO A 125 15.49 -16.27 -15.24
CA PRO A 125 16.79 -16.23 -15.87
C PRO A 125 17.29 -14.78 -15.98
N PRO A 126 18.61 -14.55 -15.90
CA PRO A 126 19.16 -13.21 -16.01
C PRO A 126 18.75 -12.58 -17.33
N ARG A 127 18.21 -11.35 -17.24
CA ARG A 127 17.81 -10.57 -18.40
C ARG A 127 19.07 -10.28 -19.23
N ASN A 128 19.15 -10.78 -20.47
CA ASN A 128 20.25 -10.48 -21.39
C ASN A 128 20.47 -8.97 -21.44
N LYS A 129 21.62 -8.50 -20.95
CA LYS A 129 22.01 -7.08 -21.08
C LYS A 129 22.19 -6.80 -22.58
N PRO A 130 21.63 -5.70 -23.13
CA PRO A 130 21.98 -5.31 -24.48
C PRO A 130 23.49 -5.10 -24.55
N ASN A 131 24.12 -5.79 -25.49
CA ASN A 131 25.56 -5.82 -25.71
C ASN A 131 26.07 -4.39 -25.96
N LYS A 132 26.69 -3.76 -24.95
CA LYS A 132 27.43 -2.50 -25.12
C LYS A 132 28.77 -2.80 -25.81
N SER A 133 28.73 -3.22 -27.07
CA SER A 133 29.92 -3.27 -27.92
C SER A 133 29.56 -2.88 -29.34
N LYS A 134 29.65 -1.58 -29.62
CA LYS A 134 30.21 -1.03 -30.86
C LYS A 134 30.32 0.50 -30.71
N PRO A 135 31.55 1.06 -30.66
CA PRO A 135 31.72 2.50 -30.73
C PRO A 135 31.28 2.98 -32.11
N LYS A 136 30.39 3.99 -32.17
CA LYS A 136 30.14 4.74 -33.40
C LYS A 136 31.43 5.49 -33.75
N LYS A 137 32.12 5.04 -34.82
CA LYS A 137 33.17 5.83 -35.44
C LYS A 137 32.56 7.16 -35.90
N ARG A 138 33.00 8.27 -35.29
CA ARG A 138 32.89 9.59 -35.88
C ARG A 138 34.01 9.67 -36.92
N ASN A 139 33.65 9.74 -38.18
CA ASN A 139 34.59 10.10 -39.25
C ASN A 139 34.74 11.63 -39.28
N PRO A 140 35.91 12.13 -39.73
CA PRO A 140 36.35 13.53 -39.60
C PRO A 140 35.47 14.52 -40.33
#